data_AF-A0A7X6QDP0-F1
#
_entry.id   AF-A0A7X6QDP0-F1
#
_cell.length_a   1.000
_cell.length_b   1.000
_cell.length_c   1.000
_cell.angle_alpha   90.00
_cell.angle_beta   90.00
_cell.angle_gamma   90.00
#
_symmetry.space_group_name_H-M   'P 1'
#
loop_
_entity.id
_entity.type
_entity.pdbx_description
1 polymer ?
#
loop_
_entity_poly.entity_id
_entity_poly.type
_entity_poly.pdbx_seq_one_letter_code
_entity_poly.pdbx_strand_id
1 'polypeptide(L)'
;MRNIRVALWGFGAMGSGIGKMIASKEGLVISGVCDRWDKLIGQEVYSYLGIERGDRPPVIITGDITGVVRKDLCDIVILATDSFVEAQYD
;
A
#
# COMPACT_ATOMS: atom_id res chain seq x y z
N MET A 1 18.43 -11.87 -5.64
CA MET A 1 17.76 -11.42 -4.40
C MET A 1 16.28 -11.23 -4.70
N ARG A 2 15.38 -11.49 -3.75
CA ARG A 2 13.94 -11.25 -3.94
C ARG A 2 13.61 -9.78 -3.68
N ASN A 3 12.59 -9.25 -4.38
CA ASN A 3 12.08 -7.91 -4.09
C ASN A 3 11.53 -7.84 -2.66
N ILE A 4 11.73 -6.70 -1.99
CA ILE A 4 11.12 -6.39 -0.69
C ILE A 4 9.65 -6.05 -0.94
N ARG A 5 8.76 -6.78 -0.26
CA ARG A 5 7.31 -6.61 -0.34
C ARG A 5 6.87 -5.55 0.67
N VAL A 6 6.37 -4.44 0.18
CA VAL A 6 5.98 -3.29 1.00
C VAL A 6 4.47 -3.21 1.08
N ALA A 7 3.93 -3.17 2.29
CA ALA A 7 2.53 -2.84 2.53
C ALA A 7 2.39 -1.35 2.88
N LEU A 8 1.33 -0.70 2.41
CA LEU A 8 0.98 0.67 2.77
C LEU A 8 -0.30 0.65 3.60
N TRP A 9 -0.27 1.29 4.76
CA TRP A 9 -1.46 1.51 5.58
C TRP A 9 -1.64 3.00 5.76
N GLY A 10 -2.72 3.52 5.18
CA GLY A 10 -2.92 4.94 4.91
C GLY A 10 -2.45 5.28 3.49
N PHE A 11 -3.41 5.58 2.62
CA PHE A 11 -3.22 5.79 1.20
C PHE A 11 -3.75 7.15 0.72
N GLY A 12 -3.68 8.15 1.61
CA GLY A 12 -3.89 9.56 1.28
C GLY A 12 -2.69 10.18 0.54
N ALA A 13 -2.45 11.48 0.74
CA ALA A 13 -1.42 12.22 0.01
C ALA A 13 0.00 11.63 0.20
N MET A 14 0.39 11.30 1.44
CA MET A 14 1.71 10.72 1.73
C MET A 14 1.80 9.27 1.24
N GLY A 15 0.82 8.42 1.58
CA GLY A 15 0.81 7.01 1.19
C GLY A 15 0.84 6.81 -0.32
N SER A 16 0.08 7.60 -1.08
CA SER A 16 0.10 7.56 -2.54
C SER A 16 1.43 8.04 -3.14
N GLY A 17 2.04 9.08 -2.56
CA GLY A 17 3.38 9.53 -2.95
C GLY A 17 4.46 8.45 -2.74
N ILE A 18 4.40 7.77 -1.59
CA ILE A 18 5.29 6.63 -1.29
C ILE A 18 5.01 5.46 -2.24
N GLY A 19 3.74 5.18 -2.55
CA GLY A 19 3.38 4.17 -3.55
C GLY A 19 4.00 4.43 -4.92
N LYS A 20 3.96 5.68 -5.40
CA LYS A 20 4.64 6.08 -6.65
C LYS A 20 6.15 5.87 -6.58
N MET A 21 6.77 6.24 -5.46
CA MET A 21 8.21 6.02 -5.24
C MET A 21 8.56 4.53 -5.29
N ILE A 22 7.83 3.68 -4.56
CA ILE A 22 8.03 2.23 -4.55
C ILE A 22 7.92 1.67 -5.97
N ALA A 23 6.88 2.04 -6.73
CA ALA A 23 6.67 1.55 -8.08
C ALA A 23 7.78 1.92 -9.07
N SER A 24 8.54 2.99 -8.78
CA SER A 24 9.66 3.47 -9.61
C SER A 24 11.01 2.84 -9.29
N LYS A 25 11.13 2.06 -8.20
CA LYS A 25 12.41 1.52 -7.72
C LYS A 25 12.51 0.02 -7.98
N GLU A 26 13.63 -0.41 -8.53
CA GLU A 26 13.97 -1.83 -8.59
C GLU A 26 14.22 -2.38 -7.18
N GLY A 27 13.88 -3.65 -6.97
CA GLY A 27 14.03 -4.32 -5.68
C GLY A 27 12.89 -4.09 -4.68
N LEU A 28 11.90 -3.24 -5.00
CA LEU A 28 10.70 -3.02 -4.18
C LEU A 28 9.43 -3.40 -4.95
N VAL A 29 8.40 -3.84 -4.22
CA VAL A 29 7.07 -4.08 -4.80
C VAL A 29 5.98 -3.72 -3.80
N ILE A 30 4.90 -3.09 -4.27
CA ILE A 30 3.69 -2.89 -3.47
C ILE A 30 2.99 -4.24 -3.36
N SER A 31 2.86 -4.73 -2.13
CA SER A 31 2.28 -6.05 -1.85
C SER A 31 0.86 -5.99 -1.30
N GLY A 32 0.45 -4.85 -0.74
CA GLY A 32 -0.90 -4.61 -0.25
C GLY A 32 -1.07 -3.16 0.16
N VAL A 33 -2.32 -2.69 0.09
CA VAL A 33 -2.70 -1.33 0.49
C VAL A 33 -3.97 -1.38 1.33
N CYS A 34 -3.92 -0.80 2.52
CA CYS A 34 -5.05 -0.65 3.41
C CYS A 34 -5.38 0.83 3.61
N ASP A 35 -6.65 1.20 3.44
CA ASP A 35 -7.17 2.53 3.76
C ASP A 35 -8.62 2.43 4.25
N ARG A 36 -9.05 3.39 5.06
CA ARG A 36 -10.40 3.43 5.66
C ARG A 36 -11.38 4.27 4.84
N TRP A 37 -10.91 5.03 3.86
CA TRP A 37 -11.78 5.86 3.05
C TRP A 37 -12.54 5.00 2.03
N ASP A 38 -13.85 4.89 2.21
CA ASP A 38 -14.75 4.08 1.35
C ASP A 38 -14.60 4.39 -0.15
N LYS A 39 -14.19 5.61 -0.51
CA LYS A 39 -13.98 5.97 -1.91
C LYS A 39 -12.76 5.29 -2.53
N LEU A 40 -11.77 4.87 -1.74
CA LEU A 40 -10.58 4.15 -2.21
C LEU A 40 -10.79 2.64 -2.22
N ILE A 41 -11.57 2.11 -1.28
CA ILE A 41 -11.76 0.67 -1.12
C ILE A 41 -12.31 0.07 -2.42
N GLY A 42 -11.69 -1.04 -2.85
CA GLY A 42 -12.03 -1.74 -4.09
C GLY A 42 -11.34 -1.19 -5.35
N GLN A 43 -10.69 -0.02 -5.28
CA GLN A 43 -9.89 0.46 -6.40
C GLN A 43 -8.58 -0.31 -6.54
N GLU A 44 -8.08 -0.39 -7.78
CA GLU A 44 -6.78 -0.95 -8.10
C GLU A 44 -5.69 0.13 -7.94
N VAL A 45 -4.61 -0.20 -7.23
CA VAL A 45 -3.57 0.75 -6.79
C VAL A 45 -2.86 1.44 -7.95
N TYR A 46 -2.43 0.70 -8.98
CA TYR A 46 -1.70 1.31 -10.10
C TYR A 46 -2.62 2.24 -10.91
N SER A 47 -3.88 1.83 -11.10
CA SER A 47 -4.91 2.66 -11.72
C SER A 47 -5.16 3.95 -10.93
N TYR A 48 -5.36 3.86 -9.61
CA TYR A 48 -5.57 5.02 -8.74
C TYR A 48 -4.38 5.99 -8.77
N LEU A 49 -3.15 5.46 -8.78
CA LEU A 49 -1.94 6.26 -8.83
C LEU A 49 -1.66 6.88 -10.22
N GLY A 50 -2.38 6.46 -11.26
CA GLY A 50 -2.16 6.88 -12.64
C GLY A 50 -0.83 6.38 -13.20
N ILE A 51 -0.40 5.18 -12.81
CA ILE A 51 0.86 4.56 -13.24
C ILE A 51 0.59 3.28 -14.02
N GLU A 52 1.43 2.99 -15.00
CA GLU A 52 1.31 1.76 -15.77
C GLU A 52 1.68 0.54 -14.91
N ARG A 53 0.72 -0.39 -14.74
CA ARG A 53 0.91 -1.61 -13.95
C ARG A 53 1.98 -2.52 -14.56
N GLY A 54 2.02 -2.62 -15.89
CA GLY A 54 2.83 -3.62 -16.60
C GLY A 54 2.46 -5.05 -16.17
N ASP A 55 3.47 -5.90 -15.99
CA ASP A 55 3.28 -7.29 -15.59
C ASP A 55 3.11 -7.50 -14.07
N ARG A 56 3.08 -6.42 -13.29
CA ARG A 56 2.91 -6.51 -11.83
C ARG A 56 1.52 -7.03 -11.49
N PRO A 57 1.35 -7.91 -10.48
CA PRO A 57 0.03 -8.34 -10.03
C PRO A 57 -0.85 -7.13 -9.64
N PRO A 58 -2.17 -7.19 -9.86
CA PRO A 58 -3.07 -6.14 -9.36
C PRO A 58 -3.02 -6.09 -7.84
N VAL A 59 -3.08 -4.88 -7.29
CA VAL A 59 -3.20 -4.67 -5.84
C VAL A 59 -4.49 -3.90 -5.61
N ILE A 60 -5.41 -4.51 -4.87
CA ILE A 60 -6.70 -3.90 -4.56
C ILE A 60 -6.62 -3.22 -3.19
N ILE A 61 -7.05 -1.98 -3.11
CA ILE A 61 -7.14 -1.25 -1.85
C ILE A 61 -8.26 -1.88 -1.01
N THR A 62 -7.94 -2.28 0.21
CA THR A 62 -8.89 -2.92 1.13
C THR A 62 -9.05 -2.10 2.41
N GLY A 63 -10.20 -2.24 3.07
CA GLY A 63 -10.39 -1.75 4.44
C GLY A 63 -9.95 -2.75 5.52
N ASP A 64 -9.56 -3.98 5.13
CA ASP A 64 -9.14 -5.03 6.05
C ASP A 64 -7.61 -5.10 6.14
N ILE A 65 -7.07 -4.59 7.24
CA ILE A 65 -5.63 -4.62 7.51
C ILE A 65 -5.08 -6.03 7.72
N THR A 66 -5.90 -6.98 8.20
CA THR A 66 -5.45 -8.37 8.45
C THR A 66 -5.19 -9.12 7.16
N GLY A 67 -5.88 -8.74 6.08
CA GLY A 67 -5.61 -9.18 4.72
C GLY A 67 -4.28 -8.66 4.16
N VAL A 68 -3.74 -7.56 4.71
CA VAL A 68 -2.52 -6.89 4.23
C VAL A 68 -1.30 -7.21 5.07
N VAL A 69 -1.39 -7.05 6.40
CA VAL A 69 -0.26 -7.21 7.32
C VAL A 69 -0.15 -8.68 7.76
N ARG A 70 0.36 -9.51 6.85
CA ARG A 70 0.58 -10.95 7.08
C ARG A 70 1.93 -11.39 6.50
N LYS A 71 2.55 -12.40 7.15
CA LYS A 71 3.93 -12.85 6.88
C LYS A 71 4.19 -13.23 5.42
N ASP A 72 3.19 -13.79 4.76
CA ASP A 72 3.23 -14.26 3.38
C ASP A 72 2.86 -13.17 2.36
N LEU A 73 2.44 -11.97 2.78
CA LEU A 73 2.17 -10.85 1.89
C LEU A 73 3.28 -9.78 1.91
N CYS A 74 3.68 -9.29 3.08
CA CYS A 74 4.62 -8.16 3.20
C CYS A 74 5.86 -8.50 4.06
N ASP A 75 6.95 -7.79 3.79
CA ASP A 75 8.18 -7.80 4.58
C ASP A 75 8.28 -6.58 5.50
N ILE A 76 7.76 -5.44 5.04
CA ILE A 76 7.67 -4.20 5.80
C ILE A 76 6.31 -3.54 5.58
N VAL A 77 5.85 -2.78 6.59
CA VAL A 77 4.66 -1.94 6.51
C VAL A 77 5.09 -0.48 6.69
N ILE A 78 4.58 0.40 5.84
CA ILE A 78 4.72 1.84 6.00
C ILE A 78 3.36 2.39 6.47
N LEU A 79 3.37 3.00 7.66
CA LEU A 79 2.21 3.68 8.25
C LEU A 79 2.23 5.15 7.83
N ALA A 80 1.15 5.60 7.20
CA ALA A 80 0.94 6.99 6.80
C ALA A 80 -0.50 7.41 7.14
N THR A 81 -0.90 7.17 8.39
CA THR A 81 -2.27 7.34 8.90
C THR A 81 -2.44 8.60 9.73
N ASP A 82 -1.72 8.71 10.85
CA ASP A 82 -1.87 9.78 11.83
C ASP A 82 -0.51 10.30 12.35
N SER A 83 -0.53 11.37 13.13
CA SER A 83 0.64 11.92 13.81
C SER A 83 0.76 11.47 15.27
N PHE A 84 -0.35 11.09 15.90
CA PHE A 84 -0.38 10.70 17.32
C PHE A 84 -0.22 9.19 17.46
N VAL A 85 0.58 8.76 18.44
CA VAL A 85 0.84 7.33 18.71
C VAL A 85 -0.46 6.60 19.06
N GLU A 86 -1.35 7.24 19.82
CA GLU A 86 -2.62 6.65 20.25
C GLU A 86 -3.58 6.37 19.08
N ALA A 87 -3.53 7.17 18.01
CA ALA A 87 -4.47 7.10 16.89
C ALA A 87 -3.92 6.37 15.64
N GLN A 88 -2.72 5.79 15.70
CA GLN A 88 -2.09 5.19 14.49
C GLN A 88 -2.89 4.05 13.86
N TYR A 89 -3.60 3.28 14.69
CA TYR A 89 -4.27 2.03 14.32
C TYR A 89 -5.79 2.08 14.41
N ASP A 90 -6.33 3.08 15.11
CA ASP A 90 -7.76 3.40 15.08
C ASP A 90 -8.13 3.76 13.66
#